data_AF-A0A7S1YEH1-F1
#
_entry.id   AF-A0A7S1YEH1-F1
#
_cell.length_a   1.000
_cell.length_b   1.000
_cell.length_c   1.000
_cell.angle_alpha   90.00
_cell.angle_beta   90.00
_cell.angle_gamma   90.00
#
_symmetry.space_group_name_H-M   'P 1'
#
loop_
_entity.id
_entity.type
_entity.pdbx_description
1 polymer ?
#
loop_
_entity_poly.entity_id
_entity_poly.type
_entity_poly.pdbx_seq_one_letter_code
_entity_poly.pdbx_strand_id
1 'polypeptide(L)'
;SWGHFPHQQTRLLSLLNGLSGSVLLSGDVHYAEILEMHRASKSTLVEVTSSGLTHTCKLPFYGSLCEPLLETFHEHRSAMKNYYTDRNFGTIEVDFTAKNLEIKVHNAENGSVVLSTGSLPFRRDDLLPSEVAGVVAQVMDGHLIGRVRIVLVSGVLLLVA
;
A
#
# COMPACT_ATOMS: atom_id res chain seq x y z
N SER A 1 7.72 7.45 8.15
CA SER A 1 7.24 7.11 6.80
C SER A 1 8.21 6.17 6.07
N TRP A 2 7.81 5.63 4.92
CA TRP A 2 8.60 4.68 4.11
C TRP A 2 9.98 5.18 3.67
N GLY A 3 10.18 6.50 3.55
CA GLY A 3 11.47 7.09 3.17
C GLY A 3 12.63 6.76 4.11
N HIS A 4 12.36 6.37 5.35
CA HIS A 4 13.39 5.91 6.30
C HIS A 4 13.75 4.42 6.14
N PHE A 5 12.97 3.65 5.37
CA PHE A 5 13.10 2.20 5.25
C PHE A 5 13.05 1.74 3.77
N PRO A 6 13.96 2.23 2.91
CA PRO A 6 13.90 1.99 1.47
C PRO A 6 14.04 0.49 1.09
N HIS A 7 14.79 -0.29 1.88
CA HIS A 7 14.91 -1.74 1.66
C HIS A 7 13.60 -2.47 1.95
N GLN A 8 12.91 -2.10 3.04
CA GLN A 8 11.63 -2.70 3.41
C GLN A 8 10.53 -2.28 2.44
N GLN A 9 10.53 -1.02 2.00
CA GLN A 9 9.65 -0.54 0.94
C GLN A 9 9.84 -1.34 -0.34
N THR A 10 11.09 -1.51 -0.78
CA THR A 10 11.42 -2.33 -1.96
C THR A 10 10.90 -3.76 -1.79
N ARG A 11 11.11 -4.38 -0.62
CA ARG A 11 10.63 -5.75 -0.33
C ARG A 11 9.10 -5.85 -0.43
N LEU A 12 8.38 -4.88 0.12
CA LEU A 12 6.92 -4.82 0.01
C LEU A 12 6.48 -4.68 -1.45
N LEU A 13 7.08 -3.74 -2.19
CA LEU A 13 6.73 -3.54 -3.61
C LEU A 13 7.06 -4.77 -4.46
N SER A 14 8.17 -5.46 -4.19
CA SER A 14 8.51 -6.73 -4.85
C SER A 14 7.48 -7.82 -4.57
N LEU A 15 7.02 -7.95 -3.32
CA LEU A 15 5.94 -8.88 -2.95
C LEU A 15 4.67 -8.57 -3.72
N LEU A 16 4.27 -7.30 -3.73
CA LEU A 16 3.05 -6.87 -4.40
C LEU A 16 3.14 -7.05 -5.91
N ASN A 17 4.32 -6.87 -6.53
CA ASN A 17 4.51 -6.98 -7.97
C ASN A 17 4.10 -8.35 -8.55
N GLY A 18 4.21 -9.42 -7.74
CA GLY A 18 3.74 -10.77 -8.11
C GLY A 18 2.22 -10.96 -7.96
N LEU A 19 1.51 -10.02 -7.34
CA LEU A 19 0.08 -10.10 -7.07
C LEU A 19 -0.70 -9.14 -7.97
N SER A 20 -1.81 -9.60 -8.52
CA SER A 20 -2.75 -8.75 -9.28
C SER A 20 -3.96 -8.37 -8.43
N GLY A 21 -4.52 -7.19 -8.64
CA GLY A 21 -5.71 -6.72 -7.92
C GLY A 21 -5.45 -6.31 -6.46
N SER A 22 -4.20 -6.02 -6.10
CA SER A 22 -3.85 -5.53 -4.77
C SER A 22 -4.12 -4.03 -4.63
N VAL A 23 -4.65 -3.65 -3.48
CA VAL A 23 -4.82 -2.25 -3.07
C VAL A 23 -4.14 -2.05 -1.72
N LEU A 24 -3.41 -0.94 -1.58
CA LEU A 24 -2.83 -0.50 -0.31
C LEU A 24 -3.73 0.57 0.31
N LEU A 25 -3.95 0.44 1.63
CA LEU A 25 -4.64 1.45 2.43
C LEU A 25 -3.63 2.04 3.40
N SER A 26 -3.53 3.37 3.44
CA SER A 26 -2.53 4.07 4.26
C SER A 26 -3.12 5.31 4.97
N GLY A 27 -2.31 5.92 5.84
CA GLY A 27 -2.71 7.01 6.73
C GLY A 27 -1.52 7.80 7.30
N ASP A 28 -1.64 8.32 8.52
CA ASP A 28 -0.60 9.07 9.29
C ASP A 28 -0.30 10.49 8.80
N VAL A 29 -0.75 10.87 7.59
CA VAL A 29 -0.34 12.13 6.95
C VAL A 29 -1.35 13.28 7.05
N HIS A 30 -2.52 13.05 7.67
CA HIS A 30 -3.58 14.04 7.88
C HIS A 30 -4.15 14.68 6.59
N TYR A 31 -4.01 14.03 5.45
CA TYR A 31 -4.70 14.31 4.20
C TYR A 31 -5.14 12.99 3.55
N ALA A 32 -5.79 13.08 2.41
CA ALA A 32 -6.14 11.93 1.58
C ALA A 32 -5.57 12.05 0.18
N GLU A 33 -5.35 10.92 -0.46
CA GLU A 33 -4.70 10.82 -1.77
C GLU A 33 -4.99 9.47 -2.40
N ILE A 34 -5.02 9.43 -3.74
CA ILE A 34 -5.05 8.18 -4.50
C ILE A 34 -3.81 8.15 -5.40
N LEU A 35 -3.03 7.07 -5.30
CA LEU A 35 -1.87 6.83 -6.14
C LEU A 35 -2.11 5.59 -7.00
N GLU A 36 -1.81 5.72 -8.29
CA GLU A 36 -1.86 4.62 -9.24
C GLU A 36 -0.47 4.35 -9.77
N MET A 37 0.10 3.21 -9.37
CA MET A 37 1.40 2.77 -9.83
C MET A 37 1.23 1.74 -10.95
N HIS A 38 1.51 2.15 -12.18
CA HIS A 38 1.51 1.24 -13.32
C HIS A 38 2.76 0.35 -13.30
N ARG A 39 2.56 -0.97 -13.24
CA ARG A 39 3.65 -1.96 -13.18
C ARG A 39 3.87 -2.64 -14.53
N ALA A 40 5.09 -3.12 -14.75
CA ALA A 40 5.46 -3.83 -15.97
C ALA A 40 4.58 -5.07 -16.26
N SER A 41 3.98 -5.67 -15.23
CA SER A 41 3.07 -6.83 -15.34
C SER A 41 1.64 -6.48 -15.79
N LYS A 42 1.38 -5.26 -16.28
CA LYS A 42 0.06 -4.72 -16.68
C LYS A 42 -0.98 -4.63 -15.55
N SER A 43 -0.58 -4.83 -14.31
CA SER A 43 -1.45 -4.68 -13.14
C SER A 43 -1.12 -3.37 -12.42
N THR A 44 -2.12 -2.52 -12.24
CA THR A 44 -1.98 -1.27 -11.47
C THR A 44 -2.03 -1.60 -9.99
N LEU A 45 -1.04 -1.16 -9.23
CA LEU A 45 -1.11 -1.13 -7.77
C LEU A 45 -1.74 0.22 -7.40
N VAL A 46 -2.87 0.16 -6.70
CA VAL A 46 -3.55 1.37 -6.20
C VAL A 46 -3.22 1.52 -4.73
N GLU A 47 -2.82 2.71 -4.31
CA GLU A 47 -2.75 3.11 -2.90
C GLU A 47 -3.80 4.18 -2.65
N VAL A 48 -4.58 4.01 -1.58
CA VAL A 48 -5.53 5.01 -1.10
C VAL A 48 -5.14 5.41 0.31
N THR A 49 -4.73 6.68 0.44
CA THR A 49 -4.47 7.33 1.72
C THR A 49 -5.76 8.01 2.18
N SER A 50 -6.22 7.72 3.39
CA SER A 50 -7.28 8.50 4.05
C SER A 50 -6.95 8.70 5.52
N SER A 51 -6.50 9.91 5.86
CA SER A 51 -5.94 10.20 7.19
C SER A 51 -6.58 11.42 7.87
N GLY A 52 -7.67 11.97 7.34
CA GLY A 52 -8.22 13.25 7.79
C GLY A 52 -9.33 13.19 8.84
N LEU A 53 -9.56 12.07 9.53
CA LEU A 53 -10.80 11.87 10.30
C LEU A 53 -10.98 12.89 11.43
N THR A 54 -9.92 13.15 12.20
CA THR A 54 -9.96 14.04 13.38
C THR A 54 -9.13 15.31 13.19
N HIS A 55 -8.09 15.23 12.36
CA HIS A 55 -7.13 16.30 12.14
C HIS A 55 -6.84 16.43 10.65
N THR A 56 -6.40 17.61 10.26
CA THR A 56 -5.95 17.87 8.89
C THR A 56 -4.57 18.49 8.89
N CYS A 57 -3.85 18.34 7.78
CA CYS A 57 -2.56 19.00 7.60
C CYS A 57 -2.65 20.54 7.61
N LYS A 58 -3.86 21.11 7.54
CA LYS A 58 -4.12 22.56 7.58
C LYS A 58 -4.25 23.15 8.99
N LEU A 59 -4.41 22.33 10.03
CA LEU A 59 -4.65 22.80 11.40
C LEU A 59 -3.41 23.31 12.18
N PRO A 60 -2.19 22.76 12.02
CA PRO A 60 -1.02 23.26 12.73
C PRO A 60 -0.67 24.70 12.35
N PHE A 61 0.21 25.36 13.13
CA PHE A 61 0.65 26.73 12.85
C PHE A 61 1.32 26.92 11.46
N TYR A 62 1.80 25.82 10.87
CA TYR A 62 2.37 25.74 9.52
C TYR A 62 1.39 25.18 8.48
N GLY A 63 0.09 25.11 8.78
CA GLY A 63 -0.91 24.48 7.93
C GLY A 63 -1.06 25.11 6.54
N SER A 64 -0.76 26.40 6.41
CA SER A 64 -0.68 27.11 5.12
C SER A 64 0.39 26.56 4.18
N LEU A 65 1.36 25.80 4.71
CA LEU A 65 2.39 25.13 3.92
C LEU A 65 1.96 23.74 3.42
N CYS A 66 0.82 23.20 3.87
CA CYS A 66 0.42 21.84 3.48
C CYS A 66 0.28 21.68 1.97
N GLU A 67 -0.57 22.46 1.33
CA GLU A 67 -0.79 22.38 -0.12
C GLU A 67 0.47 22.72 -0.93
N PRO A 68 1.23 23.81 -0.63
CA PRO A 68 2.50 24.08 -1.29
C PRO A 68 3.51 22.94 -1.21
N LEU A 69 3.61 22.26 -0.05
CA LEU A 69 4.50 21.11 0.11
C LEU A 69 4.04 19.92 -0.72
N LEU A 70 2.74 19.62 -0.73
CA LEU A 70 2.19 18.55 -1.56
C LEU A 70 2.43 18.83 -3.04
N GLU A 71 2.17 20.05 -3.50
CA GLU A 71 2.40 20.46 -4.89
C GLU A 71 3.88 20.45 -5.27
N THR A 72 4.79 20.71 -4.32
CA THR A 72 6.24 20.59 -4.56
C THR A 72 6.64 19.13 -4.80
N PHE A 73 6.09 18.19 -4.02
CA PHE A 73 6.39 16.76 -4.14
C PHE A 73 5.24 16.03 -4.87
N HIS A 74 4.99 16.37 -6.14
CA HIS A 74 3.86 15.81 -6.89
C HIS A 74 4.22 14.72 -7.90
N GLU A 75 5.51 14.45 -8.14
CA GLU A 75 5.98 13.53 -9.21
C GLU A 75 5.43 12.11 -9.09
N HIS A 76 5.04 11.68 -7.90
CA HIS A 76 4.46 10.36 -7.65
C HIS A 76 2.96 10.28 -7.95
N ARG A 77 2.29 11.42 -8.21
CA ARG A 77 0.87 11.49 -8.54
C ARG A 77 0.65 11.50 -10.05
N SER A 78 -0.46 10.92 -10.49
CA SER A 78 -0.92 11.03 -11.89
C SER A 78 -1.36 12.45 -12.25
N ALA A 79 -1.83 13.24 -11.27
CA ALA A 79 -2.18 14.63 -11.43
C ALA A 79 -1.76 15.45 -10.20
N MET A 80 -1.36 16.70 -10.41
CA MET A 80 -0.88 17.60 -9.36
C MET A 80 -1.86 17.72 -8.19
N LYS A 81 -3.17 17.75 -8.47
CA LYS A 81 -4.25 17.91 -7.48
C LYS A 81 -5.00 16.63 -7.15
N ASN A 82 -4.34 15.47 -7.24
CA ASN A 82 -4.96 14.19 -6.86
C ASN A 82 -4.89 13.91 -5.34
N TYR A 83 -5.31 14.89 -4.53
CA TYR A 83 -5.28 14.81 -3.07
C TYR A 83 -6.41 15.64 -2.45
N TYR A 84 -6.71 15.43 -1.17
CA TYR A 84 -7.69 16.19 -0.40
C TYR A 84 -7.19 16.49 1.01
N THR A 85 -7.17 17.77 1.38
CA THR A 85 -6.48 18.26 2.59
C THR A 85 -7.41 18.63 3.74
N ASP A 86 -8.72 18.61 3.57
CA ASP A 86 -9.64 18.82 4.69
C ASP A 86 -10.00 17.49 5.38
N ARG A 87 -10.87 17.57 6.39
CA ARG A 87 -11.28 16.38 7.15
C ARG A 87 -11.96 15.39 6.23
N ASN A 88 -11.57 14.13 6.35
CA ASN A 88 -12.04 13.08 5.45
C ASN A 88 -12.07 11.70 6.09
N PHE A 89 -12.84 10.81 5.47
CA PHE A 89 -12.86 9.38 5.79
C PHE A 89 -13.00 8.55 4.51
N GLY A 90 -12.46 7.34 4.52
CA GLY A 90 -12.53 6.40 3.40
C GLY A 90 -13.67 5.39 3.55
N THR A 91 -14.23 4.95 2.43
CA THR A 91 -15.14 3.81 2.35
C THR A 91 -14.68 2.84 1.27
N ILE A 92 -14.98 1.55 1.46
CA ILE A 92 -14.72 0.49 0.48
C ILE A 92 -16.05 -0.20 0.21
N GLU A 93 -16.50 -0.12 -1.03
CA GLU A 93 -17.66 -0.81 -1.54
C GLU A 93 -17.18 -2.03 -2.34
N VAL A 94 -17.64 -3.23 -1.96
CA VAL A 94 -17.25 -4.47 -2.62
C VAL A 94 -18.48 -5.16 -3.20
N ASP A 95 -18.54 -5.25 -4.53
CA ASP A 95 -19.49 -6.09 -5.24
C ASP A 95 -18.84 -7.44 -5.54
N PHE A 96 -19.20 -8.43 -4.72
CA PHE A 96 -18.72 -9.80 -4.87
C PHE A 96 -19.31 -10.54 -6.08
N THR A 97 -20.44 -10.08 -6.61
CA THR A 97 -21.10 -10.67 -7.78
C THR A 97 -20.44 -10.18 -9.05
N ALA A 98 -20.30 -8.85 -9.19
CA ALA A 98 -19.60 -8.22 -10.31
C ALA A 98 -18.06 -8.36 -10.22
N LYS A 99 -17.54 -8.79 -9.07
CA LYS A 99 -16.10 -8.91 -8.77
C LYS A 99 -15.37 -7.57 -8.92
N ASN A 100 -16.00 -6.51 -8.42
CA ASN A 100 -15.49 -5.15 -8.48
C ASN A 100 -15.48 -4.55 -7.07
N LEU A 101 -14.48 -3.72 -6.82
CA LEU A 101 -14.41 -2.89 -5.61
C LEU A 101 -14.25 -1.43 -6.02
N GLU A 102 -14.81 -0.52 -5.24
CA GLU A 102 -14.61 0.91 -5.39
C GLU A 102 -14.22 1.48 -4.03
N ILE A 103 -13.23 2.36 -4.01
CA ILE A 103 -12.79 3.04 -2.80
C ILE A 103 -13.01 4.53 -3.00
N LYS A 104 -13.74 5.13 -2.05
CA LYS A 104 -14.08 6.55 -2.05
C LYS A 104 -13.50 7.20 -0.82
N VAL A 105 -13.04 8.43 -0.98
CA VAL A 105 -12.76 9.34 0.12
C VAL A 105 -13.86 10.39 0.16
N HIS A 106 -14.39 10.63 1.35
CA HIS A 106 -15.47 11.56 1.59
C HIS A 106 -14.98 12.74 2.42
N ASN A 107 -15.49 13.94 2.13
CA ASN A 107 -15.39 15.07 3.03
C ASN A 107 -16.21 14.76 4.30
N ALA A 108 -15.56 14.88 5.47
CA ALA A 108 -16.17 14.53 6.75
C ALA A 108 -17.31 15.47 7.19
N GLU A 109 -17.38 16.69 6.66
CA GLU A 109 -18.37 17.69 7.05
C GLU A 109 -19.72 17.49 6.35
N ASN A 110 -19.69 17.11 5.07
CA ASN A 110 -20.87 17.06 4.21
C ASN A 110 -21.11 15.67 3.57
N GLY A 111 -20.19 14.73 3.75
CA GLY A 111 -20.26 13.37 3.19
C GLY A 111 -20.00 13.27 1.67
N SER A 112 -19.71 14.37 0.98
CA SER A 112 -19.49 14.35 -0.47
C SER A 112 -18.23 13.59 -0.84
N VAL A 113 -18.28 12.83 -1.93
CA VAL A 113 -17.09 12.14 -2.47
C VAL A 113 -16.13 13.17 -3.04
N VAL A 114 -14.87 13.14 -2.59
CA VAL A 114 -13.80 14.05 -3.02
C VAL A 114 -12.71 13.34 -3.82
N LEU A 115 -12.50 12.05 -3.60
CA LEU A 115 -11.62 11.19 -4.41
C LEU A 115 -12.31 9.83 -4.59
N SER A 116 -12.14 9.20 -5.76
CA SER A 116 -12.60 7.83 -6.02
C SER A 116 -11.59 7.11 -6.92
N THR A 117 -11.39 5.81 -6.66
CA THR A 117 -10.62 4.92 -7.54
C THR A 117 -11.39 4.52 -8.80
N GLY A 118 -12.70 4.82 -8.85
CA GLY A 118 -13.62 4.14 -9.77
C GLY A 118 -13.67 2.63 -9.51
N SER A 119 -14.26 1.91 -10.45
CA SER A 119 -14.42 0.46 -10.36
C SER A 119 -13.08 -0.26 -10.61
N LEU A 120 -12.56 -0.91 -9.57
CA LEU A 120 -11.39 -1.77 -9.63
C LEU A 120 -11.82 -3.24 -9.69
N PRO A 121 -11.54 -3.95 -10.79
CA PRO A 121 -11.83 -5.38 -10.85
C PRO A 121 -10.89 -6.15 -9.93
N PHE A 122 -11.42 -7.13 -9.19
CA PHE A 122 -10.62 -8.06 -8.40
C PHE A 122 -10.89 -9.51 -8.80
N ARG A 123 -9.85 -10.34 -8.74
CA ARG A 123 -10.01 -11.79 -8.91
C ARG A 123 -10.20 -12.46 -7.56
N ARG A 124 -11.14 -13.39 -7.51
CA ARG A 124 -11.38 -14.31 -6.39
C ARG A 124 -10.64 -15.64 -6.59
N ASP A 125 -9.61 -15.67 -7.41
CA ASP A 125 -8.80 -16.87 -7.52
C ASP A 125 -8.13 -17.04 -6.16
N ASP A 126 -8.42 -18.16 -5.48
CA ASP A 126 -7.71 -18.50 -4.25
C ASP A 126 -6.23 -18.51 -4.58
N LEU A 127 -5.43 -17.75 -3.80
CA LEU A 127 -3.98 -17.79 -3.97
C LEU A 127 -3.55 -19.25 -3.82
N LEU A 128 -3.00 -19.81 -4.90
CA LEU A 128 -2.55 -21.20 -4.85
C LEU A 128 -1.45 -21.30 -3.78
N PRO A 129 -1.38 -22.40 -3.01
CA PRO A 129 -0.31 -22.59 -2.04
C PRO A 129 1.09 -22.40 -2.65
N SER A 130 1.26 -22.71 -3.95
CA SER A 130 2.50 -22.46 -4.71
C SER A 130 2.78 -20.98 -4.97
N GLU A 131 1.75 -20.17 -5.21
CA GLU A 131 1.89 -18.71 -5.37
C GLU A 131 2.26 -18.06 -4.04
N VAL A 132 1.59 -18.46 -2.95
CA VAL A 132 1.92 -18.02 -1.59
C VAL A 132 3.33 -18.43 -1.21
N ALA A 133 3.70 -19.70 -1.42
CA ALA A 133 5.04 -20.20 -1.10
C ALA A 133 6.14 -19.52 -1.93
N GLY A 134 5.89 -19.30 -3.23
CA GLY A 134 6.81 -18.60 -4.13
C GLY A 134 7.07 -17.16 -3.69
N VAL A 135 6.03 -16.45 -3.26
CA VAL A 135 6.14 -15.08 -2.74
C VAL A 135 6.85 -15.06 -1.39
N VAL A 136 6.44 -15.90 -0.43
CA VAL A 136 7.03 -15.97 0.92
C VAL A 136 8.52 -16.31 0.87
N ALA A 137 8.92 -17.25 0.01
CA ALA A 137 10.33 -17.63 -0.14
C ALA A 137 11.22 -16.48 -0.63
N GLN A 138 10.67 -15.51 -1.39
CA GLN A 138 11.41 -14.36 -1.90
C GLN A 138 11.53 -13.20 -0.90
N VAL A 139 10.67 -13.15 0.14
CA VAL A 139 10.66 -12.06 1.14
C VAL A 139 11.19 -12.46 2.51
N MET A 140 11.46 -13.74 2.74
CA MET A 140 12.21 -14.20 3.92
C MET A 140 13.60 -13.58 3.90
N ASP A 141 13.87 -12.66 4.83
CA ASP A 141 15.22 -12.18 5.05
C ASP A 141 16.08 -13.32 5.60
N GLY A 142 17.33 -13.40 5.15
CA GLY A 142 18.27 -14.48 5.50
C GLY A 142 18.61 -14.65 6.99
N HIS A 143 17.91 -13.98 7.90
CA HIS A 143 18.04 -14.17 9.34
C HIS A 143 17.71 -15.62 9.77
N LEU A 144 16.79 -16.29 9.08
CA LEU A 144 16.51 -17.72 9.32
C LEU A 144 17.50 -18.65 8.62
N ILE A 145 18.17 -18.20 7.55
CA ILE A 145 19.21 -18.99 6.86
C ILE A 145 20.39 -19.26 7.80
N GLY A 146 20.76 -18.29 8.64
CA GLY A 146 21.79 -18.49 9.66
C GLY A 146 21.43 -19.61 10.65
N ARG A 147 20.17 -19.64 11.13
CA ARG A 147 19.70 -20.68 12.06
C ARG A 147 19.56 -22.05 11.40
N VAL A 148 19.08 -22.12 10.16
CA VAL A 148 18.97 -23.38 9.40
C VAL A 148 20.35 -23.94 9.04
N ARG A 149 21.32 -23.09 8.67
CA ARG A 149 22.72 -23.52 8.44
C ARG A 149 23.36 -24.07 9.72
N ILE A 150 23.14 -23.42 10.86
CA ILE A 150 23.66 -23.90 12.15
C ILE A 150 23.06 -25.28 12.48
N VAL A 151 21.75 -25.47 12.32
CA VAL A 151 21.10 -26.77 12.56
C VAL A 151 21.62 -27.86 11.62
N LEU A 152 21.81 -27.55 10.32
CA LEU A 152 22.35 -28.52 9.35
C LEU A 152 23.81 -28.87 9.63
N VAL A 153 24.66 -27.89 9.96
CA VAL A 153 26.08 -28.13 10.29
C VAL A 153 26.21 -28.91 11.61
N SER A 154 25.43 -28.59 12.64
CA SER A 154 25.40 -29.32 13.89
C SER A 154 24.85 -30.75 13.73
N GLY A 155 23.83 -30.94 12.88
CA GLY A 155 23.28 -32.27 12.56
C GLY A 155 24.26 -33.15 11.81
N VAL A 156 25.05 -32.60 10.87
CA VAL A 156 26.10 -33.34 10.17
C VAL A 156 27.27 -33.69 11.10
N LEU A 157 27.67 -32.80 12.01
CA LEU A 157 28.71 -33.09 13.00
C LEU A 157 28.30 -34.19 14.00
N LEU A 158 27.02 -34.28 14.35
CA LEU A 158 26.47 -35.34 15.21
C LEU A 158 26.33 -36.70 14.50
N LEU A 159 26.34 -36.74 13.17
CA LEU A 159 26.28 -37.97 12.36
C LEU A 159 27.67 -38.52 11.99
N VAL A 160 28.73 -37.74 12.22
CA VAL A 160 30.13 -38.08 11.84
C VAL A 160 31.02 -38.26 13.09
N ALA A 161 30.46 -38.13 14.31
CA ALA A 161 31.10 -38.44 15.58
C ALA A 161 30.54 -39.75 16.17
#